data_AF-A0A1Y1CIV1-F1
#
_entry.id   AF-A0A1Y1CIV1-F1
#
_cell.length_a   1.000
_cell.length_b   1.000
_cell.length_c   1.000
_cell.angle_alpha   90.00
_cell.angle_beta   90.00
_cell.angle_gamma   90.00
#
_symmetry.space_group_name_H-M   'P 1'
#
loop_
_entity.id
_entity.type
_entity.pdbx_description
1 polymer ?
#
loop_
_entity_poly.entity_id
_entity_poly.type
_entity_poly.pdbx_seq_one_letter_code
_entity_poly.pdbx_strand_id
1 'polypeptide(L)'
;MAFIKFIIIAVGIYYLLKWTIRAIFPFLVKKTFDKMQEKANQQQGQQSKKEGEVTIEKPSGKTGDPHKKDVGDYVDYEEVDD
;
A
#
# COMPACT_ATOMS: atom_id res chain seq x y z
N MET A 1 19.21 8.25 -45.15
CA MET A 1 18.59 6.89 -45.20
C MET A 1 18.56 6.18 -43.83
N ALA A 2 19.68 6.08 -43.09
CA ALA A 2 19.73 5.38 -41.80
C ALA A 2 18.97 6.10 -40.66
N PHE A 3 19.00 7.43 -40.64
CA PHE A 3 18.35 8.24 -39.60
C PHE A 3 16.82 8.09 -39.58
N ILE A 4 16.17 8.07 -40.75
CA ILE A 4 14.72 7.88 -40.87
C ILE A 4 14.32 6.47 -40.40
N LYS A 5 15.12 5.45 -40.74
CA LYS A 5 14.90 4.08 -40.25
C LYS A 5 15.01 4.01 -38.72
N PHE A 6 15.98 4.70 -38.13
CA PHE A 6 16.12 4.80 -36.68
C PHE A 6 14.88 5.42 -36.02
N ILE A 7 14.37 6.54 -36.55
CA ILE A 7 13.16 7.17 -36.00
C ILE A 7 11.95 6.24 -36.10
N ILE A 8 11.75 5.58 -37.23
CA ILE A 8 10.62 4.64 -37.41
C ILE A 8 10.70 3.49 -36.40
N ILE A 9 11.88 2.90 -36.20
CA ILE A 9 12.09 1.83 -35.22
C ILE A 9 11.86 2.35 -33.80
N ALA A 10 12.41 3.52 -33.45
CA ALA A 10 12.24 4.12 -32.13
C ALA A 10 10.77 4.41 -31.82
N VAL A 11 10.00 4.92 -32.79
CA VAL A 11 8.56 5.14 -32.65
C VAL A 11 7.82 3.81 -32.49
N GLY A 12 8.17 2.79 -33.28
CA GLY A 12 7.60 1.45 -33.15
C GLY A 12 7.83 0.84 -31.76
N ILE A 13 9.05 0.93 -31.24
CA ILE A 13 9.41 0.47 -29.90
C ILE A 13 8.65 1.26 -28.83
N TYR A 14 8.52 2.58 -28.98
CA TYR A 14 7.76 3.41 -28.04
C TYR A 14 6.30 2.95 -27.92
N TYR A 15 5.64 2.68 -29.05
CA TYR A 15 4.25 2.19 -29.03
C TYR A 15 4.14 0.77 -28.46
N LEU A 16 5.10 -0.11 -28.76
CA LEU A 16 5.16 -1.44 -28.14
C LEU A 16 5.31 -1.34 -26.62
N LEU A 17 6.28 -0.56 -26.12
CA LEU A 17 6.46 -0.34 -24.69
C LEU A 17 5.23 0.31 -24.04
N LYS A 18 4.64 1.31 -24.69
CA LYS A 18 3.42 1.96 -24.18
C LYS A 18 2.28 0.95 -23.99
N TRP A 19 2.12 0.02 -24.93
CA TRP A 19 1.09 -1.00 -24.86
C TRP A 19 1.41 -2.08 -23.80
N THR A 20 2.66 -2.55 -23.73
CA THR A 20 3.07 -3.54 -22.72
C THR A 20 2.99 -2.96 -21.31
N ILE A 21 3.44 -1.72 -21.10
CA ILE A 21 3.30 -1.04 -19.81
C ILE A 21 1.83 -0.93 -19.45
N ARG A 22 0.93 -0.54 -20.35
CA ARG A 22 -0.51 -0.47 -20.05
C ARG A 22 -1.08 -1.81 -19.59
N ALA A 23 -0.61 -2.93 -20.15
CA ALA A 23 -1.04 -4.27 -19.77
C ALA A 23 -0.47 -4.73 -18.41
N ILE A 24 0.81 -4.43 -18.13
CA ILE A 24 1.53 -4.93 -16.94
C ILE A 24 1.41 -3.94 -15.76
N PHE A 25 1.09 -2.67 -15.99
CA PHE A 25 0.89 -1.63 -14.97
C PHE A 25 -0.06 -2.03 -13.84
N PRO A 26 -1.30 -2.53 -14.09
CA PRO A 26 -2.19 -2.93 -13.01
C PRO A 26 -1.63 -4.07 -12.16
N PHE A 27 -0.78 -4.94 -12.73
CA PHE A 27 -0.13 -6.02 -12.00
C PHE A 27 1.00 -5.51 -11.09
N LEU A 28 1.82 -4.57 -11.59
CA LEU A 28 2.87 -3.93 -10.79
C LEU A 28 2.28 -3.14 -9.63
N VAL A 29 1.28 -2.31 -9.91
CA VAL A 29 0.65 -1.43 -8.89
C VAL A 29 0.05 -2.27 -7.77
N LYS A 30 -0.72 -3.33 -8.05
CA LYS A 30 -1.30 -4.16 -6.99
C LYS A 30 -0.23 -4.69 -6.02
N LYS A 31 0.86 -5.24 -6.54
CA LYS A 31 1.91 -5.85 -5.71
C LYS A 31 2.75 -4.81 -4.93
N THR A 32 2.94 -3.62 -5.47
CA THR A 32 3.74 -2.57 -4.82
C THR A 32 2.90 -1.72 -3.88
N PHE A 33 1.64 -1.46 -4.22
CA PHE A 33 0.73 -0.64 -3.44
C PHE A 33 0.39 -1.32 -2.11
N ASP A 34 0.17 -2.64 -2.09
CA ASP A 34 -0.09 -3.38 -0.85
C ASP A 34 1.07 -3.23 0.16
N LYS A 35 2.32 -3.34 -0.33
CA LYS A 35 3.52 -3.21 0.50
C LYS A 35 3.84 -1.76 0.89
N MET A 36 3.54 -0.82 0.00
CA MET A 36 3.70 0.60 0.30
C MET A 36 2.63 1.09 1.26
N GLN A 37 1.40 0.59 1.16
CA GLN A 37 0.32 0.92 2.09
C GLN A 37 0.65 0.41 3.49
N GLU A 38 1.14 -0.82 3.64
CA GLU A 38 1.55 -1.36 4.93
C GLU A 38 2.67 -0.52 5.57
N LYS A 39 3.71 -0.17 4.80
CA LYS A 39 4.82 0.67 5.28
C LYS A 39 4.41 2.13 5.50
N ALA A 40 3.57 2.69 4.64
CA ALA A 40 3.07 4.06 4.79
C ALA A 40 2.13 4.17 5.98
N ASN A 41 1.31 3.16 6.27
CA ASN A 41 0.45 3.16 7.44
C ASN A 41 1.27 3.03 8.74
N GLN A 42 2.33 2.21 8.72
CA GLN A 42 3.30 2.15 9.82
C GLN A 42 4.04 3.49 10.03
N GLN A 43 4.37 4.21 8.96
CA GLN A 43 5.13 5.46 9.04
C GLN A 43 4.24 6.69 9.31
N GLN A 44 2.99 6.67 8.85
CA GLN A 44 2.00 7.74 9.06
C GLN A 44 1.31 7.65 10.42
N GLY A 45 1.28 6.46 11.04
CA GLY A 45 0.88 6.28 12.44
C GLY A 45 1.80 6.98 13.44
N GLN A 46 3.01 7.39 13.03
CA GLN A 46 4.01 7.97 13.94
C GLN A 46 4.17 9.50 13.81
N GLN A 47 3.60 10.14 12.78
CA GLN A 47 3.83 11.58 12.54
C GLN A 47 2.57 12.46 12.54
N SER A 48 1.37 11.91 12.80
CA SER A 48 0.15 12.73 12.92
C SER A 48 -0.86 12.23 13.95
N LYS A 49 -0.41 11.77 15.12
CA LYS A 49 -1.27 11.88 16.31
C LYS A 49 -1.01 13.24 16.94
N LYS A 50 -1.88 14.22 16.63
CA LYS A 50 -2.08 15.32 17.57
C LYS A 50 -2.56 14.67 18.87
N GLU A 51 -1.83 14.91 19.96
CA GLU A 51 -2.23 14.45 21.28
C GLU A 51 -3.66 14.94 21.57
N GLY A 52 -4.62 14.01 21.60
CA GLY A 52 -6.03 14.32 21.92
C GLY A 52 -7.08 13.96 20.87
N GLU A 53 -6.72 13.52 19.65
CA GLU A 53 -7.73 13.10 18.67
C GLU A 53 -7.90 11.57 18.64
N VAL A 54 -8.94 11.08 19.31
CA VAL A 54 -9.39 9.68 19.23
C VAL A 54 -10.27 9.54 17.99
N THR A 55 -9.68 9.33 16.83
CA THR A 55 -10.46 8.98 15.63
C THR A 55 -10.91 7.53 15.75
N ILE A 56 -12.11 7.32 16.27
CA ILE A 56 -12.81 6.03 16.21
C ILE A 56 -13.25 5.86 14.76
N GLU A 57 -12.47 5.14 13.95
CA GLU A 57 -12.95 4.60 12.69
C GLU A 57 -14.05 3.57 12.98
N LYS A 58 -15.30 4.05 12.99
CA LYS A 58 -16.47 3.20 13.12
C LYS A 58 -16.67 2.48 11.78
N PRO A 59 -16.60 1.14 11.70
CA PRO A 59 -17.00 0.45 10.49
C PRO A 59 -18.48 0.74 10.25
N SER A 60 -18.77 1.48 9.19
CA SER A 60 -20.12 1.72 8.71
C SER A 60 -20.66 0.42 8.15
N GLY A 61 -21.32 -0.37 9.00
CA GLY A 61 -22.07 -1.52 8.55
C GLY A 61 -22.33 -2.54 9.64
N LYS A 62 -23.62 -2.66 9.97
CA LYS A 62 -24.28 -3.80 10.64
C LYS A 62 -24.33 -3.72 12.17
N THR A 63 -25.49 -3.28 12.64
CA THR A 63 -26.19 -3.69 13.86
C THR A 63 -25.67 -5.01 14.45
N GLY A 64 -24.99 -4.95 15.59
CA GLY A 64 -24.54 -6.14 16.32
C GLY A 64 -23.78 -5.77 17.60
N ASP A 65 -24.47 -5.91 18.74
CA ASP A 65 -24.01 -6.04 20.13
C ASP A 65 -22.72 -5.30 20.61
N PRO A 66 -22.82 -4.30 21.52
CA PRO A 66 -21.67 -3.54 22.03
C PRO A 66 -20.83 -4.27 23.11
N HIS A 67 -21.04 -5.57 23.36
CA HIS A 67 -20.53 -6.24 24.56
C HIS A 67 -19.37 -7.24 24.38
N LYS A 68 -18.77 -7.35 23.19
CA LYS A 68 -17.49 -8.08 23.05
C LYS A 68 -16.33 -7.13 23.21
N LYS A 69 -15.92 -6.96 24.47
CA LYS A 69 -14.64 -6.38 24.87
C LYS A 69 -13.54 -7.23 24.20
N ASP A 70 -12.94 -6.69 23.14
CA ASP A 70 -11.72 -7.23 22.57
C ASP A 70 -10.59 -6.90 23.55
N VAL A 71 -10.37 -7.84 24.46
CA VAL A 71 -9.28 -7.85 25.43
C VAL A 71 -8.01 -8.01 24.63
N GLY A 72 -7.20 -6.96 24.57
CA GLY A 72 -5.93 -6.96 23.85
C GLY A 72 -5.09 -8.18 24.19
N ASP A 73 -4.52 -8.80 23.16
CA ASP A 73 -3.62 -9.93 23.29
C ASP A 73 -2.41 -9.51 24.12
N TYR A 74 -2.29 -10.09 25.31
CA TYR A 74 -1.15 -9.90 26.19
C TYR A 74 0.08 -10.49 25.51
N VAL A 75 1.13 -9.67 25.37
CA VAL A 75 2.45 -10.14 24.93
C VAL A 75 3.15 -10.67 26.19
N ASP A 76 3.43 -11.96 26.23
CA ASP A 76 4.26 -12.55 27.27
C ASP A 76 5.69 -12.02 27.10
N TYR A 77 6.16 -11.25 28.08
CA TYR A 77 7.56 -10.85 28.14
C TYR A 77 8.35 -11.99 28.76
N GLU A 78 9.24 -12.61 27.98
CA GLU A 78 10.22 -13.55 28.50
C GLU A 78 11.24 -12.72 29.29
N GLU A 79 11.26 -12.90 30.62
CA GLU A 79 12.19 -12.21 31.51
C GLU A 79 13.62 -12.58 31.09
N VAL A 80 14.42 -11.56 30.76
CA VAL A 80 15.85 -11.75 30.51
C VAL A 80 16.51 -11.82 31.87
N ASP A 81 16.92 -13.02 32.29
CA ASP A 81 17.75 -13.20 33.48
C ASP A 81 19.16 -12.63 33.21
N ASP A 82 19.58 -11.63 33.99
CA ASP A 82 20.93 -11.03 33.98
C ASP A 82 21.99 -11.94 34.63
#